data_AF-A0A935U2Y1-F1
#
_entry.id   AF-A0A935U2Y1-F1
#
_cell.length_a   1.000
_cell.length_b   1.000
_cell.length_c   1.000
_cell.angle_alpha   90.00
_cell.angle_beta   90.00
_cell.angle_gamma   90.00
#
_symmetry.space_group_name_H-M   'P 1'
#
loop_
_entity.id
_entity.type
_entity.pdbx_description
1 polymer ?
#
loop_
_entity_poly.entity_id
_entity_poly.type
_entity_poly.pdbx_seq_one_letter_code
_entity_poly.pdbx_strand_id
1 'polypeptide(L)'
;MNFFLFTCLSAALLIAFYEFLGIARARYEGKTHATGRLILRTAVFVLVFLLFWQHLDWNAYVSSFSFYKTESYRFNNIPYLICCAIIALALVLLGLEIRSLSRARREGRTNNVSRLVTAVVLLVCMMPVLQATLSLWDTYNDKLSEPYHPPLPEGQGQ
;
A
#
# COMPACT_ATOMS: atom_id res chain seq x y z
N MET A 1 -10.96 4.34 7.06
CA MET A 1 -9.49 4.31 7.25
C MET A 1 -9.10 5.16 8.45
N ASN A 2 -8.23 4.66 9.34
CA ASN A 2 -7.72 5.43 10.49
C ASN A 2 -6.85 6.61 10.01
N PHE A 3 -6.94 7.77 10.69
CA PHE A 3 -6.15 8.96 10.42
C PHE A 3 -4.64 8.68 10.37
N PHE A 4 -4.13 7.80 11.23
CA PHE A 4 -2.71 7.42 11.23
C PHE A 4 -2.30 6.73 9.91
N LEU A 5 -3.11 5.79 9.42
CA LEU A 5 -2.86 5.08 8.15
C LEU A 5 -2.95 6.01 6.94
N PHE A 6 -3.95 6.90 6.95
CA PHE A 6 -4.07 7.94 5.93
C PHE A 6 -2.77 8.76 5.88
N THR A 7 -2.30 9.23 7.03
CA THR A 7 -1.07 10.02 7.15
C THR A 7 0.16 9.26 6.65
N CYS A 8 0.32 7.99 7.02
CA CYS A 8 1.44 7.16 6.57
C CYS A 8 1.43 6.94 5.05
N LEU A 9 0.27 6.61 4.46
CA LEU A 9 0.16 6.39 3.03
C LEU A 9 0.32 7.70 2.24
N SER A 10 -0.25 8.81 2.71
CA SER A 10 -0.06 10.12 2.08
C SER A 10 1.40 10.56 2.14
N ALA A 11 2.08 10.37 3.28
CA ALA A 11 3.51 10.66 3.40
C ALA A 11 4.34 9.76 2.45
N ALA A 12 4.05 8.45 2.40
CA ALA A 12 4.73 7.54 1.50
C ALA A 12 4.52 7.91 0.02
N LEU A 13 3.29 8.30 -0.35
CA LEU A 13 2.96 8.72 -1.71
C LEU A 13 3.71 10.00 -2.09
N LEU A 14 3.76 11.00 -1.19
CA LEU A 14 4.50 12.25 -1.41
C LEU A 14 6.00 12.00 -1.57
N ILE A 15 6.60 11.14 -0.72
CA ILE A 15 8.02 10.78 -0.81
C ILE A 15 8.30 10.03 -2.12
N ALA A 16 7.46 9.05 -2.47
CA ALA A 16 7.61 8.29 -3.71
C ALA A 16 7.48 9.19 -4.95
N PHE A 17 6.54 10.14 -4.93
CA PHE A 17 6.35 11.11 -6.00
C PHE A 17 7.54 12.07 -6.12
N TYR A 18 8.06 12.58 -5.01
CA TYR A 18 9.24 13.43 -4.99
C TYR A 18 10.48 12.72 -5.57
N GLU A 19 10.71 11.46 -5.19
CA GLU A 19 11.81 10.66 -5.71
C GLU A 19 11.65 10.35 -7.20
N PHE A 20 10.42 10.04 -7.65
CA PHE A 20 10.10 9.86 -9.05
C PHE A 20 10.40 11.14 -9.86
N LEU A 21 9.90 12.29 -9.42
CA LEU A 21 10.15 13.58 -10.09
C LEU A 21 11.64 13.92 -10.13
N GLY A 22 12.37 13.69 -9.04
CA GLY A 22 13.81 13.93 -8.99
C GLY A 22 14.57 13.13 -10.05
N ILE A 23 14.17 11.89 -10.30
CA ILE A 23 14.81 11.03 -11.31
C ILE A 23 14.31 11.34 -12.72
N ALA A 24 13.01 11.61 -12.89
CA ALA A 24 12.43 12.00 -14.16
C ALA A 24 13.07 13.30 -14.69
N ARG A 25 13.21 14.31 -13.81
CA ARG A 25 13.89 15.57 -14.12
C ARG A 25 15.36 15.34 -14.47
N ALA A 26 16.08 14.55 -13.67
CA ALA A 26 17.48 14.26 -13.94
C ALA A 26 17.68 13.48 -15.26
N ARG A 27 16.70 12.68 -15.68
CA ARG A 27 16.69 12.01 -16.98
C ARG A 27 16.40 12.98 -18.13
N TYR A 28 15.42 13.86 -17.97
CA TYR A 28 15.10 14.90 -18.94
C TYR A 28 16.29 15.84 -19.17
N GLU A 29 17.02 16.18 -18.11
CA GLU A 29 18.23 17.00 -18.17
C GLU A 29 19.49 16.21 -18.64
N GLY A 30 19.36 14.94 -19.03
CA GLY A 30 20.46 14.12 -19.53
C GLY A 30 21.51 13.71 -18.47
N LYS A 31 21.30 14.03 -17.20
CA LYS A 31 22.25 13.78 -16.09
C LYS A 31 22.34 12.32 -15.66
N THR A 32 21.46 11.44 -16.14
CA THR A 32 21.42 10.02 -15.73
C THR A 32 20.98 9.09 -16.86
N HIS A 33 21.87 8.17 -17.24
CA HIS A 33 21.58 7.10 -18.20
C HIS A 33 20.96 5.84 -17.56
N ALA A 34 20.85 5.76 -16.23
CA ALA A 34 20.44 4.55 -15.51
C ALA A 34 18.92 4.27 -15.61
N THR A 35 18.48 3.64 -16.71
CA THR A 35 17.08 3.27 -16.98
C THR A 35 16.48 2.37 -15.89
N GLY A 36 17.26 1.42 -15.35
CA GLY A 36 16.77 0.53 -14.28
C GLY A 36 16.34 1.27 -13.01
N ARG A 37 16.97 2.40 -12.71
CA ARG A 37 16.61 3.23 -11.53
C ARG A 37 15.32 4.01 -11.75
N LEU A 38 15.07 4.48 -12.98
CA LEU A 38 13.80 5.09 -13.34
C LEU A 38 12.67 4.07 -13.19
N ILE A 39 12.84 2.87 -13.75
CA ILE A 39 11.84 1.80 -13.68
C ILE A 39 11.51 1.45 -12.24
N LEU A 40 12.53 1.23 -11.39
CA LEU A 40 12.33 0.88 -9.98
C LEU A 40 11.50 1.94 -9.23
N ARG A 41 11.79 3.22 -9.46
CA ARG A 41 11.16 4.33 -8.74
C ARG A 41 9.77 4.65 -9.25
N THR A 42 9.54 4.51 -10.55
CA THR A 42 8.19 4.49 -11.13
C THR A 42 7.38 3.33 -10.57
N ALA A 43 7.95 2.12 -10.48
CA ALA A 43 7.25 0.96 -9.93
C ALA A 43 6.86 1.19 -8.46
N VAL A 44 7.80 1.66 -7.62
CA VAL A 44 7.48 1.99 -6.21
C VAL A 44 6.39 3.05 -6.11
N PHE A 45 6.45 4.12 -6.92
CA PHE A 45 5.41 5.14 -6.94
C PHE A 45 4.03 4.57 -7.32
N VAL A 46 3.96 3.80 -8.41
CA VAL A 46 2.71 3.17 -8.87
C VAL A 46 2.17 2.20 -7.83
N LEU A 47 3.01 1.39 -7.19
CA LEU A 47 2.56 0.44 -6.16
C LEU A 47 2.02 1.15 -4.92
N VAL A 48 2.68 2.23 -4.46
CA VAL A 48 2.19 3.03 -3.32
C VAL A 48 0.87 3.73 -3.67
N PHE A 49 0.74 4.24 -4.91
CA PHE A 49 -0.49 4.84 -5.38
C PHE A 49 -1.65 3.82 -5.44
N LEU A 50 -1.41 2.64 -6.03
CA LEU A 50 -2.39 1.56 -6.08
C LEU A 50 -2.79 1.10 -4.68
N LEU A 51 -1.84 1.04 -3.74
CA LEU A 51 -2.14 0.71 -2.35
C LEU A 51 -3.03 1.73 -1.68
N PHE A 52 -2.75 3.02 -1.87
CA PHE A 52 -3.57 4.09 -1.32
C PHE A 52 -5.00 4.02 -1.86
N TRP A 53 -5.14 3.86 -3.18
CA TRP A 53 -6.44 3.71 -3.82
C TRP A 53 -7.20 2.48 -3.32
N GLN A 54 -6.53 1.33 -3.29
CA GLN A 54 -7.15 0.07 -2.88
C GLN A 54 -7.56 0.08 -1.41
N HIS A 55 -6.80 0.73 -0.52
CA HIS A 55 -7.19 0.90 0.88
C HIS A 55 -8.44 1.78 1.03
N LEU A 56 -8.59 2.83 0.23
CA LEU A 56 -9.81 3.66 0.24
C LEU A 56 -11.02 2.84 -0.21
N ASP A 57 -10.89 2.13 -1.33
CA ASP A 57 -11.95 1.29 -1.91
C ASP A 57 -12.35 0.15 -0.96
N TRP A 58 -11.38 -0.56 -0.40
CA TRP A 58 -11.63 -1.69 0.51
C TRP A 58 -12.26 -1.23 1.84
N ASN A 59 -11.84 -0.08 2.38
CA ASN A 59 -12.51 0.48 3.56
C ASN A 59 -13.97 0.83 3.28
N ALA A 60 -14.27 1.43 2.12
CA ALA A 60 -15.64 1.72 1.72
C ALA A 60 -16.45 0.43 1.58
N TYR A 61 -15.89 -0.58 0.92
CA TYR A 61 -16.50 -1.90 0.75
C TYR A 61 -16.84 -2.57 2.09
N VAL A 62 -15.86 -2.73 3.00
CA VAL A 62 -16.06 -3.38 4.31
C VAL A 62 -17.04 -2.59 5.20
N SER A 63 -17.12 -1.27 5.07
CA SER A 63 -18.07 -0.44 5.81
C SER A 63 -19.52 -0.65 5.35
N SER A 64 -19.73 -0.92 4.06
CA SER A 64 -21.05 -1.19 3.47
C SER A 64 -21.58 -2.61 3.72
N PHE A 65 -20.72 -3.50 4.23
CA PHE A 65 -20.98 -4.93 4.42
C PHE A 65 -22.13 -5.26 5.40
N SER A 66 -22.55 -4.32 6.25
CA SER A 66 -23.67 -4.53 7.18
C SER A 66 -25.06 -4.48 6.52
N PHE A 67 -25.18 -3.92 5.32
CA PHE A 67 -26.50 -3.63 4.71
C PHE A 67 -27.01 -4.70 3.74
N TYR A 68 -26.14 -5.51 3.13
CA TYR A 68 -26.53 -6.51 2.14
C TYR A 68 -25.67 -7.78 2.30
N LYS A 69 -26.19 -8.81 2.99
CA LYS A 69 -25.60 -10.16 3.00
C LYS A 69 -26.22 -10.98 1.85
N THR A 70 -25.73 -10.85 0.62
CA THR A 70 -26.07 -11.76 -0.50
C THR A 70 -24.95 -12.77 -0.76
N GLU A 71 -25.28 -13.97 -1.24
CA GLU A 71 -24.30 -15.06 -1.44
C GLU A 71 -23.14 -14.72 -2.39
N SER A 72 -23.29 -13.70 -3.24
CA SER A 72 -22.25 -13.20 -4.15
C SER A 72 -21.01 -12.65 -3.44
N TYR A 73 -21.10 -12.29 -2.16
CA TYR A 73 -19.99 -11.68 -1.41
C TYR A 73 -18.89 -12.67 -0.99
N ARG A 74 -19.16 -13.97 -0.98
CA ARG A 74 -18.20 -15.03 -0.58
C ARG A 74 -17.02 -15.17 -1.55
N PHE A 75 -17.15 -14.69 -2.79
CA PHE A 75 -16.15 -14.86 -3.85
C PHE A 75 -15.18 -13.68 -4.03
N ASN A 76 -15.38 -12.55 -3.34
CA ASN A 76 -14.65 -11.32 -3.66
C ASN A 76 -13.50 -11.00 -2.69
N ASN A 77 -12.71 -12.01 -2.31
CA ASN A 77 -11.43 -11.82 -1.59
C ASN A 77 -10.30 -11.32 -2.52
N ILE A 78 -10.59 -11.19 -3.82
CA ILE A 78 -9.66 -10.74 -4.86
C ILE A 78 -8.99 -9.42 -4.48
N PRO A 79 -9.69 -8.38 -4.01
CA PRO A 79 -9.05 -7.10 -3.74
C PRO A 79 -8.13 -7.15 -2.50
N TYR A 80 -8.42 -7.99 -1.51
CA TYR A 80 -7.48 -8.27 -0.41
C TYR A 80 -6.21 -8.96 -0.90
N LEU A 81 -6.33 -9.99 -1.74
CA LEU A 81 -5.18 -10.70 -2.32
C LEU A 81 -4.31 -9.75 -3.17
N ILE A 82 -4.94 -8.86 -3.94
CA ILE A 82 -4.26 -7.81 -4.70
C ILE A 82 -3.50 -6.87 -3.75
N CYS A 83 -4.13 -6.39 -2.67
CA CYS A 83 -3.46 -5.58 -1.64
C CYS A 83 -2.21 -6.27 -1.09
N CYS A 84 -2.33 -7.54 -0.67
CA CYS A 84 -1.21 -8.32 -0.14
C CYS A 84 -0.08 -8.48 -1.17
N ALA A 85 -0.42 -8.77 -2.42
CA ALA A 85 0.57 -8.89 -3.50
C ALA A 85 1.31 -7.57 -3.77
N ILE A 86 0.59 -6.44 -3.77
CA ILE A 86 1.19 -5.11 -3.98
C ILE A 86 2.09 -4.74 -2.80
N ILE A 87 1.68 -4.97 -1.55
CA ILE A 87 2.51 -4.70 -0.37
C ILE A 87 3.76 -5.57 -0.40
N ALA A 88 3.61 -6.87 -0.66
CA ALA A 88 4.75 -7.80 -0.72
C ALA A 88 5.76 -7.35 -1.79
N LEU A 89 5.28 -7.01 -2.99
CA LEU A 89 6.14 -6.52 -4.06
C LEU A 89 6.83 -5.19 -3.70
N ALA A 90 6.10 -4.24 -3.11
CA ALA A 90 6.66 -2.96 -2.67
C ALA A 90 7.75 -3.15 -1.61
N LEU A 91 7.52 -4.00 -0.61
CA LEU A 91 8.51 -4.32 0.43
C LEU A 91 9.77 -4.98 -0.15
N VAL A 92 9.61 -5.91 -1.10
CA VAL A 92 10.74 -6.55 -1.79
C VAL A 92 11.56 -5.52 -2.57
N LEU A 93 10.90 -4.67 -3.37
CA LEU A 93 11.58 -3.64 -4.16
C LEU A 93 12.31 -2.63 -3.28
N LEU A 94 11.67 -2.15 -2.20
CA LEU A 94 12.30 -1.25 -1.23
C LEU A 94 13.48 -1.93 -0.52
N GLY A 95 13.35 -3.20 -0.12
CA GLY A 95 14.42 -3.96 0.51
C GLY A 95 15.63 -4.15 -0.41
N LEU A 96 15.40 -4.49 -1.68
CA LEU A 96 16.44 -4.59 -2.70
C LEU A 96 17.12 -3.23 -2.93
N GLU A 97 16.35 -2.15 -2.95
CA GLU A 97 16.89 -0.80 -3.10
C GLU A 97 17.79 -0.41 -1.94
N ILE A 98 17.32 -0.57 -0.70
CA ILE A 98 18.08 -0.31 0.53
C ILE A 98 19.37 -1.13 0.54
N ARG A 99 19.30 -2.42 0.18
CA ARG A 99 20.48 -3.29 0.10
C ARG A 99 21.46 -2.80 -0.97
N SER A 100 20.99 -2.42 -2.15
CA SER A 100 21.85 -1.92 -3.23
C SER A 100 22.55 -0.61 -2.84
N LEU A 101 21.82 0.32 -2.20
CA LEU A 101 22.34 1.61 -1.77
C LEU A 101 23.32 1.44 -0.63
N SER A 102 23.01 0.57 0.34
CA SER A 102 23.90 0.25 1.45
C SER A 102 25.21 -0.37 0.99
N ARG A 103 25.15 -1.30 0.03
CA ARG A 103 26.35 -1.90 -0.58
C ARG A 103 27.17 -0.86 -1.35
N ALA A 104 26.53 -0.06 -2.20
CA ALA A 104 27.22 0.99 -2.95
C ALA A 104 27.88 2.03 -2.05
N ARG A 105 27.28 2.35 -0.89
CA ARG A 105 27.89 3.22 0.13
C ARG A 105 29.10 2.57 0.80
N ARG A 106 28.99 1.31 1.22
CA ARG A 106 30.12 0.56 1.84
C ARG A 106 31.30 0.43 0.87
N GLU A 107 31.02 0.33 -0.42
CA GLU A 107 32.03 0.29 -1.48
C GLU A 107 32.53 1.68 -1.92
N GLY A 108 32.10 2.77 -1.27
CA GLY A 108 32.53 4.15 -1.59
C GLY A 108 32.00 4.69 -2.92
N ARG A 109 31.10 3.98 -3.60
CA ARG A 109 30.58 4.34 -4.94
C ARG A 109 29.51 5.43 -4.90
N THR A 110 28.96 5.73 -3.72
CA THR A 110 27.96 6.79 -3.56
C THR A 110 27.96 7.35 -2.14
N ASN A 111 27.82 8.68 -2.01
CA ASN A 111 27.63 9.37 -0.73
C ASN A 111 26.19 9.84 -0.50
N ASN A 112 25.24 9.34 -1.31
CA ASN A 112 23.89 9.87 -1.34
C ASN A 112 23.02 9.31 -0.19
N VAL A 113 23.24 9.86 1.01
CA VAL A 113 22.58 9.42 2.27
C VAL A 113 21.08 9.66 2.23
N SER A 114 20.65 10.78 1.66
CA SER A 114 19.22 11.15 1.58
C SER A 114 18.39 10.07 0.90
N ARG A 115 18.91 9.44 -0.16
CA ARG A 115 18.23 8.35 -0.87
C ARG A 115 18.06 7.07 -0.06
N LEU A 116 19.04 6.76 0.78
CA LEU A 116 18.93 5.62 1.68
C LEU A 116 17.87 5.93 2.75
N VAL A 117 17.89 7.15 3.28
CA VAL A 117 16.91 7.59 4.28
C VAL A 117 15.50 7.56 3.71
N THR A 118 15.26 8.08 2.50
CA THR A 118 13.92 8.05 1.90
C THR A 118 13.41 6.63 1.65
N ALA A 119 14.27 5.72 1.20
CA ALA A 119 13.89 4.30 1.03
C ALA A 119 13.55 3.62 2.38
N VAL A 120 14.32 3.92 3.43
CA VAL A 120 14.04 3.42 4.79
C VAL A 120 12.75 4.01 5.34
N VAL A 121 12.50 5.31 5.16
CA VAL A 121 11.25 5.95 5.59
C VAL A 121 10.05 5.34 4.86
N LEU A 122 10.15 5.12 3.54
CA LEU A 122 9.11 4.42 2.79
C LEU A 122 8.84 3.03 3.36
N LEU A 123 9.89 2.26 3.67
CA LEU A 123 9.75 0.92 4.26
C LEU A 123 9.04 0.99 5.62
N VAL A 124 9.41 1.94 6.49
CA VAL A 124 8.78 2.13 7.79
C VAL A 124 7.30 2.53 7.62
N CYS A 125 6.97 3.39 6.66
CA CYS A 125 5.59 3.77 6.36
C CYS A 125 4.75 2.58 5.83
N MET A 126 5.36 1.58 5.20
CA MET A 126 4.64 0.39 4.74
C MET A 126 4.28 -0.60 5.86
N MET A 127 4.99 -0.57 7.00
CA MET A 127 4.73 -1.51 8.11
C MET A 127 3.32 -1.34 8.73
N PRO A 128 2.85 -0.11 9.07
CA PRO A 128 1.48 0.09 9.51
C PRO A 128 0.44 -0.31 8.46
N VAL A 129 0.74 -0.09 7.18
CA VAL A 129 -0.16 -0.44 6.07
C VAL A 129 -0.35 -1.95 5.99
N LEU A 130 0.74 -2.72 6.12
CA LEU A 130 0.68 -4.18 6.20
C LEU A 130 -0.16 -4.63 7.40
N GLN A 131 0.09 -4.08 8.58
CA GLN A 131 -0.67 -4.42 9.78
C GLN A 131 -2.17 -4.13 9.59
N ALA A 132 -2.52 -2.98 9.04
CA ALA A 132 -3.91 -2.61 8.79
C ALA A 132 -4.58 -3.50 7.74
N THR A 133 -3.87 -3.90 6.69
CA THR A 133 -4.37 -4.85 5.70
C THR A 133 -4.71 -6.19 6.35
N LEU A 134 -3.85 -6.69 7.26
CA LEU A 134 -4.12 -7.91 8.03
C LEU A 134 -5.33 -7.72 8.97
N SER A 135 -5.42 -6.62 9.71
CA SER A 135 -6.57 -6.36 10.60
C SER A 135 -7.90 -6.22 9.84
N LEU A 136 -7.88 -5.66 8.63
CA LEU A 136 -9.05 -5.59 7.75
C LEU A 136 -9.51 -6.97 7.28
N TRP A 137 -8.57 -7.91 7.11
CA TRP A 137 -8.89 -9.30 6.79
C TRP A 137 -9.55 -10.02 7.95
N ASP A 138 -9.02 -9.85 9.16
CA ASP A 138 -9.63 -10.42 10.37
C ASP A 138 -11.05 -9.89 10.55
N THR A 139 -11.23 -8.57 10.44
CA THR A 139 -12.56 -7.93 10.49
C THR A 139 -13.51 -8.46 9.42
N TYR A 140 -13.01 -8.71 8.21
CA TYR A 140 -13.80 -9.27 7.12
C TYR A 140 -14.25 -10.71 7.44
N ASN A 141 -13.34 -11.55 7.95
CA ASN A 141 -13.68 -12.92 8.34
C ASN A 141 -14.66 -12.97 9.51
N ASP A 142 -14.50 -12.09 10.50
CA ASP A 142 -15.41 -11.98 11.63
C ASP A 142 -16.83 -11.68 11.14
N LYS A 143 -16.99 -10.66 10.28
CA LYS A 143 -18.29 -10.32 9.66
C LYS A 143 -18.88 -11.43 8.80
N LEU A 144 -18.03 -12.23 8.16
CA LEU A 144 -18.46 -13.38 7.35
C LEU A 144 -18.93 -14.55 8.22
N SER A 145 -18.40 -14.67 9.44
CA SER A 145 -18.74 -15.71 10.41
C SER A 145 -19.99 -15.41 11.23
N GLU A 146 -20.41 -14.14 11.30
CA GLU A 146 -21.65 -13.75 12.00
C GLU A 146 -22.89 -14.37 11.33
N PRO A 147 -23.77 -15.02 12.10
CA PRO A 147 -25.03 -15.56 11.59
C PRO A 147 -25.83 -14.46 10.86
N TYR A 148 -26.47 -14.82 9.75
CA TYR A 148 -27.43 -13.92 9.11
C TYR A 148 -28.65 -13.76 10.01
N HIS A 149 -28.78 -12.60 10.65
CA HIS A 149 -30.03 -12.18 11.29
C HIS A 149 -30.77 -11.29 10.28
N PRO A 150 -31.80 -11.81 9.58
CA PRO A 150 -32.64 -10.95 8.77
C PRO A 150 -33.25 -9.88 9.68
N PRO A 151 -33.42 -8.63 9.19
CA PRO A 151 -34.16 -7.62 9.94
C PRO A 151 -35.55 -8.20 10.28
N LEU A 152 -35.95 -8.06 11.54
CA LEU A 152 -37.31 -8.42 11.96
C LEU A 152 -38.29 -7.66 11.08
N PRO A 153 -39.33 -8.31 10.53
CA PRO A 153 -40.32 -7.62 9.73
C PRO A 153 -40.92 -6.49 10.57
N GLU A 154 -40.91 -5.27 10.02
CA GLU A 154 -41.62 -4.13 10.58
C GLU A 154 -43.10 -4.52 10.71
N GLY A 155 -43.55 -4.89 11.91
CA GLY A 155 -44.95 -5.26 12.15
C GLY A 155 -45.24 -6.38 13.15
N GLN A 156 -44.26 -6.96 13.86
CA GLN A 156 -44.52 -7.94 14.94
C GLN A 156 -44.09 -7.44 16.32
N GLY A 157 -44.52 -6.23 16.66
CA GLY A 157 -44.56 -5.71 18.02
C GLY A 157 -45.99 -5.31 18.37
N GLN A 158 -46.81 -6.30 18.74
CA GLN A 158 -48.00 -6.13 19.57
C GLN A 158 -47.90 -7.10 20.74
#